data_AF-A0A3B0U062-F1
#
_entry.id   AF-A0A3B0U062-F1
#
_cell.length_a   1.000
_cell.length_b   1.000
_cell.length_c   1.000
_cell.angle_alpha   90.00
_cell.angle_beta   90.00
_cell.angle_gamma   90.00
#
_symmetry.space_group_name_H-M   'P 1'
#
loop_
_entity.id
_entity.type
_entity.pdbx_description
1 polymer ?
#
loop_
_entity_poly.entity_id
_entity_poly.type
_entity_poly.pdbx_seq_one_letter_code
_entity_poly.pdbx_strand_id
1 'polypeptide(L)'
;MADDKKSINEGLKSLAAKVATFIDDLASLEVTTYSGDFSLTIADIKEGNDDTFKIKSLLKAKPVTLNSKLNLVAFSRFEIDADSSNIVRNNLTADDKFLLEAHNEMVKAGMEARKAMFEFAKALIVHNK
;
A
#
# COMPACT_ATOMS: atom_id res chain seq x y z
N MET A 1 -42.95 0.08 -4.17
CA MET A 1 -42.30 -1.16 -3.67
C MET A 1 -41.47 -1.90 -4.72
N ALA A 2 -41.71 -1.73 -6.03
CA ALA A 2 -40.86 -2.32 -7.09
C ALA A 2 -39.57 -1.51 -7.37
N ASP A 3 -39.63 -0.17 -7.27
CA ASP A 3 -38.47 0.71 -7.54
C ASP A 3 -37.36 0.63 -6.48
N ASP A 4 -37.69 0.52 -5.19
CA ASP A 4 -36.68 0.39 -4.12
C ASP A 4 -35.84 -0.89 -4.26
N LYS A 5 -36.47 -2.02 -4.63
CA LYS A 5 -35.74 -3.28 -4.84
C LYS A 5 -34.81 -3.22 -6.05
N LYS A 6 -35.17 -2.43 -7.07
CA LYS A 6 -34.36 -2.25 -8.28
C LYS A 6 -33.15 -1.35 -7.99
N SER A 7 -33.36 -0.26 -7.26
CA SER A 7 -32.32 0.66 -6.80
C SER A 7 -31.28 -0.02 -5.89
N ILE A 8 -31.72 -0.83 -4.93
CA ILE A 8 -30.81 -1.57 -4.03
C ILE A 8 -29.97 -2.58 -4.81
N ASN A 9 -30.55 -3.26 -5.79
CA ASN A 9 -29.84 -4.24 -6.62
C ASN A 9 -28.81 -3.57 -7.55
N GLU A 10 -29.13 -2.40 -8.11
CA GLU A 10 -28.19 -1.59 -8.88
C GLU A 10 -27.04 -1.04 -8.01
N GLY A 11 -27.34 -0.61 -6.78
CA GLY A 11 -26.33 -0.18 -5.80
C GLY A 11 -25.37 -1.31 -5.39
N LEU A 12 -25.90 -2.51 -5.14
CA LEU A 12 -25.09 -3.70 -4.84
C LEU A 12 -24.22 -4.14 -6.03
N LYS A 13 -24.74 -4.06 -7.27
CA LYS A 13 -23.95 -4.33 -8.48
C LYS A 13 -22.83 -3.32 -8.68
N SER A 14 -23.09 -2.03 -8.42
CA SER A 14 -22.07 -0.98 -8.47
C SER A 14 -20.98 -1.19 -7.41
N LEU A 15 -21.37 -1.58 -6.19
CA LEU A 15 -20.43 -1.92 -5.13
C LEU A 15 -19.59 -3.14 -5.51
N ALA A 16 -20.20 -4.20 -6.03
CA ALA A 16 -19.50 -5.41 -6.47
C ALA A 16 -18.50 -5.13 -7.60
N ALA A 17 -18.87 -4.28 -8.57
CA ALA A 17 -17.97 -3.88 -9.65
C ALA A 17 -16.77 -3.08 -9.13
N LYS A 18 -16.98 -2.12 -8.22
CA LYS A 18 -15.89 -1.36 -7.59
C LYS A 18 -14.97 -2.26 -6.75
N VAL A 19 -15.56 -3.21 -6.03
CA VAL A 19 -14.81 -4.21 -5.26
C VAL A 19 -13.98 -5.10 -6.20
N ALA A 20 -14.52 -5.54 -7.33
CA ALA A 20 -13.78 -6.32 -8.33
C ALA A 20 -12.57 -5.55 -8.92
N THR A 21 -12.75 -4.28 -9.31
CA THR A 21 -11.63 -3.45 -9.78
C THR A 21 -10.57 -3.24 -8.69
N PHE A 22 -11.00 -3.04 -7.44
CA PHE A 22 -10.07 -2.90 -6.32
C PHE A 22 -9.32 -4.20 -6.00
N ILE A 23 -9.93 -5.37 -6.25
CA ILE A 23 -9.26 -6.66 -6.13
C ILE A 23 -8.19 -6.83 -7.20
N ASP A 24 -8.46 -6.41 -8.43
CA ASP A 24 -7.46 -6.42 -9.50
C ASP A 24 -6.28 -5.49 -9.15
N ASP A 25 -6.53 -4.34 -8.54
CA ASP A 25 -5.46 -3.47 -8.03
C ASP A 25 -4.70 -4.09 -6.84
N LEU A 26 -5.39 -4.85 -5.97
CA LEU A 26 -4.79 -5.68 -4.92
C LEU A 26 -4.13 -6.96 -5.47
N ALA A 27 -4.05 -7.16 -6.79
CA ALA A 27 -3.39 -8.33 -7.37
C ALA A 27 -1.86 -8.29 -7.17
N SER A 28 -1.31 -7.11 -6.88
CA SER A 28 0.09 -6.96 -6.53
C SER A 28 0.25 -6.48 -5.08
N LEU A 29 1.23 -7.03 -4.38
CA LEU A 29 1.74 -6.50 -3.12
C LEU A 29 3.20 -6.18 -3.32
N GLU A 30 3.56 -4.92 -3.10
CA GLU A 30 4.94 -4.48 -3.13
C GLU A 30 5.30 -3.88 -1.78
N VAL A 31 6.34 -4.41 -1.15
CA VAL A 31 6.93 -3.90 0.07
C VAL A 31 8.38 -3.62 -0.23
N THR A 32 8.82 -2.40 0.05
CA THR A 32 10.20 -1.97 -0.16
C THR A 32 10.70 -1.26 1.08
N THR A 33 11.77 -1.77 1.66
CA THR A 33 12.36 -1.24 2.89
C THR A 33 13.74 -0.70 2.61
N TYR A 34 13.95 0.55 2.99
CA TYR A 34 15.20 1.27 2.87
C TYR A 34 15.78 1.59 4.25
N SER A 35 17.11 1.64 4.35
CA SER A 35 17.84 2.25 5.46
C SER A 35 18.69 3.41 4.96
N GLY A 36 19.03 4.35 5.83
CA GLY A 36 19.90 5.49 5.51
C GLY A 36 19.26 6.82 5.83
N ASP A 37 19.96 7.88 5.41
CA ASP A 37 19.63 9.25 5.79
C ASP A 37 18.78 9.93 4.72
N PHE A 38 17.70 10.57 5.17
CA PHE A 38 16.93 11.53 4.40
C PHE A 38 17.14 12.92 4.98
N SER A 39 17.50 13.88 4.14
CA SER A 39 17.59 15.29 4.54
C SER A 39 16.45 16.06 3.89
N LEU A 40 15.59 16.66 4.72
CA LEU A 40 14.55 17.58 4.29
C LEU A 40 14.97 18.99 4.71
N THR A 41 14.93 19.95 3.79
CA THR A 41 15.20 21.35 4.16
C THR A 41 13.90 22.06 4.52
N ILE A 42 13.94 22.99 5.49
CA ILE A 42 12.75 23.73 5.96
C ILE A 42 12.06 24.50 4.82
N ALA A 43 12.81 24.88 3.78
CA ALA A 43 12.28 25.50 2.56
C ALA A 43 11.34 24.57 1.77
N ASP A 44 11.46 23.25 1.91
CA ASP A 44 10.56 22.26 1.31
C ASP A 44 9.25 22.09 2.09
N ILE A 45 9.21 22.54 3.36
CA ILE A 45 8.17 22.21 4.35
C ILE A 45 7.27 23.41 4.69
N LYS A 46 7.73 24.64 4.49
CA LYS A 46 6.94 25.86 4.73
C LYS A 46 6.31 26.39 3.44
N GLU A 47 5.02 26.15 3.28
CA GLU A 47 4.18 26.92 2.35
C GLU A 47 3.48 28.04 3.15
N GLY A 48 4.12 29.20 3.26
CA GLY A 48 3.60 30.37 3.99
C GLY A 48 3.89 30.41 5.50
N ASN A 49 3.19 31.32 6.20
CA ASN A 49 3.40 31.70 7.61
C ASN A 49 2.72 30.76 8.63
N ASP A 50 2.38 29.53 8.23
CA ASP A 50 1.66 28.57 9.07
C ASP A 50 2.67 27.62 9.74
N ASP A 51 2.75 27.63 11.07
CA ASP A 51 3.70 26.82 11.87
C ASP A 51 3.29 25.34 12.00
N THR A 52 2.32 24.89 11.21
CA THR A 52 1.79 23.54 11.29
C THR A 52 2.51 22.60 10.32
N PHE A 53 3.19 21.57 10.85
CA PHE A 53 3.87 20.53 10.08
C PHE A 53 2.87 19.70 9.25
N LYS A 54 2.85 19.89 7.93
CA LYS A 54 1.92 19.19 7.01
C LYS A 54 2.66 18.17 6.14
N ILE A 55 2.97 17.00 6.71
CA ILE A 55 3.57 15.84 5.99
C ILE A 55 2.78 15.49 4.72
N LYS A 56 1.44 15.60 4.77
CA LYS A 56 0.57 15.33 3.62
C LYS A 56 0.79 16.27 2.43
N SER A 57 1.27 17.49 2.68
CA SER A 57 1.60 18.45 1.63
C SER A 57 2.96 18.13 1.00
N LEU A 58 3.94 17.66 1.78
CA LEU A 58 5.24 17.20 1.28
C LEU A 58 5.14 16.03 0.30
N LEU A 59 4.21 15.10 0.55
CA LEU A 59 3.97 13.96 -0.34
C LEU A 59 3.22 14.33 -1.63
N LYS A 60 2.61 15.52 -1.69
CA LYS A 60 1.79 15.98 -2.83
C LYS A 60 2.42 17.12 -3.62
N ALA A 61 3.29 17.91 -2.99
CA ALA A 61 3.84 19.13 -3.57
C ALA A 61 5.23 18.88 -4.17
N LYS A 62 5.23 18.75 -5.51
CA LYS A 62 6.41 18.76 -6.40
C LYS A 62 7.36 17.56 -6.27
N PRO A 63 8.11 17.23 -7.33
CA PRO A 63 9.24 16.33 -7.23
C PRO A 63 10.28 17.00 -6.31
N VAL A 64 10.18 16.75 -5.01
CA VAL A 64 11.23 17.11 -4.06
C VAL A 64 12.47 16.37 -4.55
N THR A 65 13.51 17.10 -4.90
CA THR A 65 14.82 16.55 -5.26
C THR A 65 15.40 15.94 -3.99
N LEU A 66 14.94 14.74 -3.66
CA LEU A 66 15.31 14.04 -2.44
C LEU A 66 16.75 13.57 -2.59
N ASN A 67 17.70 14.36 -2.10
CA ASN A 67 19.09 13.93 -1.96
C ASN A 67 19.14 12.94 -0.79
N SER A 68 18.82 11.69 -1.06
CA SER A 68 18.74 10.63 -0.06
C SER A 68 19.76 9.54 -0.38
N LYS A 69 20.66 9.24 0.58
CA LYS A 69 21.56 8.09 0.51
C LYS A 69 20.83 6.89 1.10
N LEU A 70 19.86 6.37 0.35
CA LEU A 70 19.09 5.21 0.77
C LEU A 70 19.79 3.93 0.30
N ASN A 71 19.89 2.98 1.21
CA ASN A 71 20.31 1.63 0.96
C ASN A 71 19.08 0.73 0.96
N LEU A 72 18.88 -0.04 -0.11
CA LEU A 72 17.83 -1.04 -0.13
C LEU A 72 18.18 -2.16 0.85
N VAL A 73 17.30 -2.41 1.82
CA VAL A 73 17.47 -3.49 2.81
C VAL A 73 16.74 -4.75 2.34
N ALA A 74 15.48 -4.59 1.96
CA ALA A 74 14.61 -5.67 1.53
C ALA A 74 13.57 -5.17 0.52
N PHE A 75 13.27 -6.01 -0.46
CA PHE A 75 12.25 -5.80 -1.47
C PHE A 75 11.47 -7.11 -1.63
N SER A 76 10.16 -7.00 -1.60
CA SER A 76 9.24 -8.11 -1.79
C SER A 76 8.11 -7.67 -2.69
N ARG A 77 7.97 -8.34 -3.83
CA ARG A 77 6.85 -8.17 -4.75
C ARG A 77 6.16 -9.51 -4.94
N PHE A 78 4.85 -9.53 -4.76
CA PHE A 78 4.01 -10.71 -4.91
C PHE A 78 2.87 -10.42 -5.88
N GLU A 79 2.85 -11.15 -6.97
CA GLU A 79 1.77 -11.14 -7.96
C GLU A 79 0.84 -12.35 -7.73
N ILE A 80 -0.42 -12.23 -8.16
CA ILE A 80 -1.44 -13.28 -7.96
C ILE A 80 -1.14 -14.57 -8.73
N ASP A 81 -0.45 -14.45 -9.86
CA ASP A 81 -0.07 -15.57 -10.72
C ASP A 81 1.09 -16.41 -10.17
N ALA A 82 1.45 -16.18 -8.90
CA ALA A 82 2.49 -16.83 -8.13
C ALA A 82 3.92 -16.40 -8.45
N ASP A 83 4.11 -15.35 -9.26
CA ASP A 83 5.41 -14.71 -9.39
C ASP A 83 5.70 -13.91 -8.10
N SER A 84 6.83 -14.26 -7.48
CA SER A 84 7.34 -13.53 -6.33
C SER A 84 8.80 -13.19 -6.51
N SER A 85 9.14 -11.93 -6.24
CA SER A 85 10.51 -11.44 -6.25
C SER A 85 10.85 -10.95 -4.86
N ASN A 86 11.77 -11.64 -4.21
CA ASN A 86 12.26 -11.31 -2.88
C ASN A 86 13.76 -11.07 -2.95
N ILE A 87 14.17 -9.84 -2.69
CA ILE A 87 15.56 -9.41 -2.72
C ILE A 87 15.91 -8.88 -1.34
N VAL A 88 16.93 -9.46 -0.72
CA VAL A 88 17.45 -9.00 0.58
C VAL A 88 18.91 -8.62 0.39
N ARG A 89 19.31 -7.52 1.02
CA ARG A 89 20.69 -7.07 0.96
C ARG A 89 21.63 -8.08 1.60
N ASN A 90 22.74 -8.37 0.93
CA ASN A 90 23.84 -9.15 1.51
C ASN A 90 24.62 -8.31 2.53
N ASN A 91 25.07 -8.91 3.64
CA ASN A 91 25.78 -8.26 4.75
C ASN A 91 24.91 -7.30 5.58
N LEU A 92 23.84 -7.82 6.18
CA LEU A 92 22.96 -7.07 7.09
C LEU A 92 23.70 -6.71 8.39
N THR A 93 23.64 -5.43 8.76
CA THR A 93 24.01 -4.96 10.11
C THR A 93 22.95 -5.39 11.14
N ALA A 94 23.20 -5.17 12.42
CA ALA A 94 22.20 -5.47 13.46
C ALA A 94 20.90 -4.66 13.24
N ASP A 95 21.01 -3.39 12.85
CA ASP A 95 19.86 -2.52 12.59
C ASP A 95 19.09 -2.96 11.33
N ASP A 96 19.79 -3.43 10.29
CA ASP A 96 19.11 -3.94 9.10
C ASP A 96 18.34 -5.25 9.37
N LYS A 97 18.76 -6.05 10.35
CA LYS A 97 18.01 -7.26 10.73
C LYS A 97 16.67 -6.91 11.33
N PHE A 98 16.63 -5.88 12.18
CA PHE A 98 15.37 -5.36 12.71
C PHE A 98 14.47 -4.82 11.57
N LEU A 99 15.05 -4.09 10.62
CA LEU A 99 14.31 -3.61 9.45
C LEU A 99 13.80 -4.74 8.56
N LEU A 100 14.56 -5.83 8.43
CA LEU A 100 14.13 -7.03 7.71
C LEU A 100 12.99 -7.76 8.45
N GLU A 101 13.02 -7.84 9.78
CA GLU A 101 11.91 -8.38 10.57
C GLU A 101 10.64 -7.54 10.37
N ALA A 102 10.74 -6.22 10.48
CA ALA A 102 9.62 -5.31 10.22
C ALA A 102 9.10 -5.43 8.78
N HIS A 103 10.00 -5.60 7.80
CA HIS A 103 9.63 -5.87 6.41
C HIS A 103 8.80 -7.16 6.27
N ASN A 104 9.24 -8.25 6.90
CA ASN A 104 8.53 -9.52 6.87
C ASN A 104 7.15 -9.42 7.53
N GLU A 105 7.03 -8.67 8.63
CA GLU A 105 5.75 -8.39 9.27
C GLU A 105 4.83 -7.58 8.36
N MET A 106 5.36 -6.57 7.65
CA MET A 106 4.58 -5.82 6.65
C MET A 106 4.11 -6.68 5.49
N VAL A 107 4.98 -7.55 4.96
CA VAL A 107 4.61 -8.52 3.92
C VAL A 107 3.48 -9.42 4.41
N LYS A 108 3.61 -9.98 5.62
CA LYS A 108 2.60 -10.86 6.21
C LYS A 108 1.26 -10.14 6.40
N ALA A 109 1.29 -8.95 7.00
CA ALA A 109 0.09 -8.13 7.20
C ALA A 109 -0.57 -7.76 5.87
N GLY A 110 0.23 -7.42 4.84
CA GLY A 110 -0.25 -7.14 3.49
C GLY A 110 -0.94 -8.36 2.85
N MET A 111 -0.36 -9.55 3.00
CA MET A 111 -0.97 -10.79 2.52
C MET A 111 -2.27 -11.11 3.26
N GLU A 112 -2.32 -10.93 4.58
CA GLU A 112 -3.53 -11.13 5.39
C GLU A 112 -4.65 -10.16 4.99
N ALA A 113 -4.32 -8.89 4.78
CA ALA A 113 -5.27 -7.88 4.30
C ALA A 113 -5.84 -8.24 2.92
N ARG A 114 -4.99 -8.66 1.98
CA ARG A 114 -5.42 -9.14 0.66
C ARG A 114 -6.38 -10.32 0.78
N LYS A 115 -6.03 -11.32 1.58
CA LYS A 115 -6.89 -12.49 1.84
C LYS A 115 -8.26 -12.08 2.41
N ALA A 116 -8.27 -11.19 3.41
CA ALA A 116 -9.52 -10.71 3.99
C ALA A 116 -10.41 -9.99 2.96
N MET A 117 -9.81 -9.20 2.07
CA MET A 117 -10.54 -8.53 1.00
C MET A 117 -11.09 -9.50 -0.04
N PHE A 118 -10.32 -10.54 -0.40
CA PHE A 118 -10.81 -11.63 -1.26
C PHE A 118 -12.02 -12.35 -0.67
N GLU A 119 -11.96 -12.70 0.62
CA GLU A 119 -13.09 -13.36 1.29
C GLU A 119 -14.31 -12.43 1.39
N PHE A 120 -14.12 -11.15 1.67
CA PHE A 120 -15.19 -10.15 1.66
C PHE A 120 -15.87 -10.05 0.29
N ALA A 121 -15.08 -9.96 -0.78
CA ALA A 121 -15.60 -9.89 -2.14
C ALA A 121 -16.35 -11.17 -2.55
N LYS A 122 -15.80 -12.34 -2.21
CA LYS A 122 -16.45 -13.63 -2.42
C LYS A 122 -17.80 -13.68 -1.71
N ALA A 123 -17.87 -13.21 -0.46
CA ALA A 123 -19.12 -13.15 0.29
C ALA A 123 -20.18 -12.27 -0.39
N LEU A 124 -19.78 -11.09 -0.92
CA LEU A 124 -20.68 -10.19 -1.66
C LEU A 124 -21.20 -10.80 -2.98
N ILE A 125 -20.34 -11.50 -3.72
CA ILE A 125 -20.70 -12.10 -5.02
C ILE A 125 -21.59 -13.33 -4.83
N VAL A 126 -21.28 -14.18 -3.84
CA VAL A 126 -22.02 -15.43 -3.59
C VAL A 126 -23.40 -15.18 -2.99
N HIS A 127 -23.60 -14.14 -2.17
CA HIS A 127 -24.92 -13.79 -1.63
C HIS A 127 -25.87 -13.14 -2.67
N ASN A 128 -25.37 -12.77 -3.85
CA ASN A 128 -26.14 -12.12 -4.91
C ASN A 128 -26.55 -13.08 -6.05
N LYS A 129 -26.29 -14.39 -5.89
CA LYS A 129 -26.85 -15.48 -6.71
C LYS A 129 -28.02 -16.13 -5.98
#